data_AF-A0A6J8CU15-F1
#
_entry.id   AF-A0A6J8CU15-F1
#
_cell.length_a   1.000
_cell.length_b   1.000
_cell.length_c   1.000
_cell.angle_alpha   90.00
_cell.angle_beta   90.00
_cell.angle_gamma   90.00
#
_symmetry.space_group_name_H-M   'P 1'
#
loop_
_entity.id
_entity.type
_entity.pdbx_description
1 polymer ?
#
loop_
_entity_poly.entity_id
_entity_poly.type
_entity_poly.pdbx_seq_one_letter_code
_entity_poly.pdbx_strand_id
1 'polypeptide(L)'
;MYLLIFADFSSFYFQVITSIWFCVVANAYDKIGKEIDDYSAKNRGQTNVQFAAGLFNLLAIKYYRRHWIVIAYNPIWGFDNHTVRVSGYIRFRKHGRNILVASVDHRKPVMNLARAETEMKKVSMTYRVGNWFTGYWNYRQKARKIYDSLDKTGASLVSVIRCNAHVAVHAHSNRLKYVKRCPDYYFLVMWG
;
A
#
# COMPACT_ATOMS: atom_id res chain seq x y z
N MET A 1 27.82 -58.73 6.38
CA MET A 1 27.65 -57.63 5.43
C MET A 1 26.45 -56.80 5.89
N TYR A 2 26.66 -55.81 6.76
CA TYR A 2 25.60 -54.86 7.15
C TYR A 2 25.85 -53.54 6.43
N LEU A 3 24.99 -53.27 5.45
CA LEU A 3 24.95 -52.05 4.69
C LEU A 3 24.37 -50.96 5.62
N LEU A 4 25.23 -50.08 6.15
CA LEU A 4 24.78 -48.88 6.85
C LEU A 4 24.26 -47.89 5.81
N ILE A 5 22.94 -47.76 5.77
CA ILE A 5 22.22 -46.77 4.98
C ILE A 5 22.53 -45.40 5.59
N PHE A 6 23.37 -44.61 4.91
CA PHE A 6 23.48 -43.17 5.13
C PHE A 6 22.20 -42.50 4.62
N ALA A 7 21.17 -42.43 5.48
CA ALA A 7 19.96 -41.67 5.20
C ALA A 7 20.18 -40.19 5.52
N ASP A 8 20.59 -39.44 4.51
CA ASP A 8 20.12 -38.10 4.14
C ASP A 8 19.72 -37.11 5.27
N PHE A 9 20.70 -36.70 6.08
CA PHE A 9 20.55 -35.63 7.08
C PHE A 9 20.29 -34.23 6.48
N SER A 10 20.42 -34.06 5.16
CA SER A 10 20.39 -32.76 4.49
C SER A 10 18.97 -32.19 4.31
N SER A 11 18.00 -33.05 4.01
CA SER A 11 16.62 -32.66 3.69
C SER A 11 15.83 -32.24 4.93
N PHE A 12 16.06 -32.90 6.07
CA PHE A 12 15.43 -32.59 7.35
C PHE A 12 15.90 -31.25 7.90
N TYR A 13 17.20 -30.97 7.81
CA TYR A 13 17.78 -29.69 8.24
C TYR A 13 17.25 -28.52 7.40
N PHE A 14 17.07 -28.72 6.09
CA PHE A 14 16.53 -27.70 5.19
C PHE A 14 15.04 -27.41 5.46
N GLN A 15 14.21 -28.43 5.74
CA GLN A 15 12.80 -28.25 6.13
C GLN A 15 12.64 -27.56 7.50
N VAL A 16 13.51 -27.86 8.46
CA VAL A 16 13.48 -27.23 9.79
C VAL A 16 13.92 -25.75 9.70
N ILE A 17 14.98 -25.44 8.95
CA ILE A 17 15.42 -24.04 8.79
C ILE A 17 14.37 -23.18 8.08
N THR A 18 13.76 -23.70 7.01
CA THR A 18 12.73 -22.97 6.27
C THR A 18 11.48 -22.74 7.12
N SER A 19 11.00 -23.75 7.85
CA SER A 19 9.83 -23.61 8.75
C SER A 19 10.06 -22.64 9.91
N ILE A 20 11.25 -22.65 10.53
CA ILE A 20 11.63 -21.67 11.57
C ILE A 20 11.65 -20.25 10.98
N TRP A 21 12.23 -20.06 9.80
CA TRP A 21 12.28 -18.76 9.15
C TRP A 21 10.89 -18.23 8.80
N PHE A 22 10.00 -19.08 8.27
CA PHE A 22 8.60 -18.72 8.04
C PHE A 22 7.87 -18.33 9.33
N CYS A 23 8.07 -19.07 10.42
CA CYS A 23 7.40 -18.81 11.69
C CYS A 23 7.88 -17.50 12.37
N VAL A 24 9.17 -17.19 12.27
CA VAL A 24 9.74 -15.92 12.77
C VAL A 24 9.24 -14.74 11.95
N VAL A 25 9.15 -14.88 10.63
CA VAL A 25 8.64 -13.82 9.75
C VAL A 25 7.15 -13.58 10.00
N ALA A 26 6.34 -14.62 10.16
CA ALA A 26 4.92 -14.50 10.49
C ALA A 26 4.69 -13.77 11.83
N ASN A 27 5.40 -14.17 12.89
CA ASN A 27 5.34 -13.52 14.21
C ASN A 27 5.73 -12.03 14.16
N ALA A 28 6.69 -11.65 13.32
CA ALA A 28 7.11 -10.27 13.17
C ALA A 28 6.00 -9.39 12.53
N TYR A 29 5.30 -9.91 11.52
CA TYR A 29 4.19 -9.18 10.88
C TYR A 29 2.99 -9.02 11.80
N ASP A 30 2.66 -10.03 12.60
CA ASP A 30 1.57 -9.93 13.60
C ASP A 30 1.88 -8.88 14.68
N LYS A 31 3.13 -8.86 15.15
CA LYS A 31 3.59 -7.84 16.10
C LYS A 31 3.48 -6.42 15.54
N ILE A 32 3.93 -6.21 14.30
CA ILE A 32 3.81 -4.91 13.62
C ILE A 32 2.34 -4.49 13.49
N GLY A 33 1.46 -5.42 13.10
CA GLY A 33 0.03 -5.16 12.98
C GLY A 33 -0.60 -4.71 14.30
N LYS A 34 -0.26 -5.39 15.41
CA LYS A 34 -0.70 -5.01 16.75
C LYS A 34 -0.21 -3.62 17.14
N GLU A 35 1.05 -3.30 16.86
CA GLU A 35 1.62 -1.97 17.17
C GLU A 35 0.93 -0.85 16.38
N ILE A 36 0.59 -1.10 15.11
CA ILE A 36 -0.18 -0.15 14.30
C ILE A 36 -1.58 0.05 14.91
N ASP A 37 -2.24 -1.03 15.37
CA ASP A 37 -3.54 -0.95 16.00
C ASP A 37 -3.51 -0.21 17.35
N ASP A 38 -2.53 -0.50 18.20
CA ASP A 38 -2.33 0.19 19.47
C ASP A 38 -2.03 1.69 19.25
N TYR A 39 -1.19 2.01 18.26
CA TYR A 39 -0.91 3.39 17.88
C TYR A 39 -2.17 4.09 17.36
N SER A 40 -2.98 3.39 16.56
CA SER A 40 -4.26 3.90 16.05
C SER A 40 -5.25 4.23 17.16
N ALA A 41 -5.38 3.35 18.15
CA ALA A 41 -6.25 3.57 19.30
C ALA A 41 -5.81 4.79 20.14
N LYS A 42 -4.51 4.89 20.44
CA LYS A 42 -3.95 5.98 21.25
C LYS A 42 -4.02 7.34 20.56
N ASN A 43 -3.97 7.37 19.22
CA ASN A 43 -3.89 8.60 18.43
C ASN A 43 -5.16 8.88 17.61
N ARG A 44 -6.34 8.49 18.13
CA ARG A 44 -7.63 8.71 17.44
C ARG A 44 -7.96 10.19 17.18
N GLY A 45 -7.49 11.10 18.03
CA GLY A 45 -7.76 12.54 17.93
C GLY A 45 -6.86 13.30 16.96
N GLN A 46 -5.81 12.68 16.44
CA GLN A 46 -4.89 13.32 15.51
C GLN A 46 -5.49 13.49 14.12
N THR A 47 -5.07 14.55 13.42
CA THR A 47 -5.30 14.70 11.99
C THR A 47 -4.61 13.58 11.21
N ASN A 48 -5.06 13.28 9.98
CA ASN A 48 -4.42 12.27 9.13
C ASN A 48 -2.92 12.56 8.91
N VAL A 49 -2.53 13.83 8.82
CA VAL A 49 -1.14 14.27 8.65
C VAL A 49 -0.31 13.91 9.87
N GLN A 50 -0.74 14.33 11.06
CA GLN A 50 -0.04 14.03 12.33
C GLN A 50 0.06 12.51 12.54
N PHE A 51 -1.04 11.80 12.29
CA PHE A 51 -1.09 10.35 12.45
C PHE A 51 -0.13 9.62 11.51
N ALA A 52 -0.15 9.95 10.21
CA ALA A 52 0.71 9.30 9.23
C ALA A 52 2.19 9.58 9.51
N ALA A 53 2.55 10.81 9.87
CA ALA A 53 3.92 11.19 10.24
C ALA A 53 4.40 10.42 11.49
N GLY A 54 3.60 10.42 12.55
CA GLY A 54 3.99 9.79 13.81
C GLY A 54 4.07 8.27 13.71
N LEU A 55 3.13 7.62 13.02
CA LEU A 55 3.21 6.17 12.77
C LEU A 55 4.40 5.81 11.88
N PHE A 56 4.67 6.61 10.85
CA PHE A 56 5.85 6.42 10.01
C PHE A 56 7.14 6.50 10.83
N ASN A 57 7.28 7.52 11.69
CA ASN A 57 8.47 7.68 12.54
C ASN A 57 8.64 6.51 13.51
N LEU A 58 7.55 6.06 14.15
CA LEU A 58 7.58 4.89 15.05
C LEU A 58 8.13 3.66 14.32
N LEU A 59 7.60 3.37 13.13
CA LEU A 59 7.99 2.19 12.36
C LEU A 59 9.40 2.31 11.78
N ALA A 60 9.77 3.48 11.26
CA ALA A 60 11.08 3.72 10.67
C ALA A 60 12.21 3.64 11.70
N ILE A 61 12.00 4.16 12.91
CA ILE A 61 12.99 4.08 14.01
C ILE A 61 13.16 2.64 14.47
N LYS A 62 12.03 1.96 14.74
CA LYS A 62 12.06 0.62 15.34
C LYS A 62 12.50 -0.47 14.36
N TYR A 63 12.16 -0.31 13.09
CA TYR A 63 12.42 -1.28 12.02
C TYR A 63 13.26 -0.65 10.90
N TYR A 64 14.40 -0.06 11.28
CA TYR A 64 15.30 0.71 10.43
C TYR A 64 15.81 -0.04 9.18
N ARG A 65 15.80 -1.38 9.18
CA ARG A 65 16.19 -2.21 8.03
C ARG A 65 15.13 -2.26 6.92
N ARG A 66 14.01 -1.54 7.06
CA ARG A 66 12.93 -1.52 6.08
C ARG A 66 12.60 -0.09 5.69
N HIS A 67 12.28 0.11 4.42
CA HIS A 67 11.64 1.34 4.01
C HIS A 67 10.13 1.19 4.22
N TRP A 68 9.53 2.25 4.74
CA TRP A 68 8.13 2.31 5.11
C TRP A 68 7.38 3.33 4.26
N ILE A 69 6.08 3.08 4.11
CA ILE A 69 5.06 4.04 3.69
C ILE A 69 3.85 3.89 4.61
N VAL A 70 3.32 5.02 5.05
CA VAL A 70 2.07 5.14 5.80
C VAL A 70 1.16 6.10 5.06
N ILE A 71 -0.07 5.65 4.78
CA ILE A 71 -1.14 6.46 4.20
C ILE A 71 -2.32 6.45 5.16
N ALA A 72 -2.79 7.64 5.52
CA ALA A 72 -3.98 7.83 6.33
C ALA A 72 -4.94 8.79 5.63
N TYR A 73 -6.21 8.46 5.64
CA TYR A 73 -7.26 9.27 5.00
C TYR A 73 -8.61 9.04 5.67
N ASN A 74 -9.55 9.93 5.39
CA ASN A 74 -10.90 9.88 5.92
C ASN A 74 -11.59 8.54 5.60
N PRO A 75 -12.53 8.10 6.43
CA PRO A 75 -13.15 6.78 6.36
C PRO A 75 -14.20 6.70 5.23
N ILE A 76 -13.77 6.92 3.99
CA ILE A 76 -14.60 6.68 2.79
C ILE A 76 -14.75 5.18 2.55
N TRP A 77 -15.86 4.81 1.91
CA TRP A 77 -16.26 3.42 1.68
C TRP A 77 -16.55 3.16 0.20
N GLY A 78 -16.44 1.90 -0.20
CA GLY A 78 -16.80 1.42 -1.53
C GLY A 78 -15.68 1.54 -2.55
N PHE A 79 -15.49 0.47 -3.33
CA PHE A 79 -14.46 0.35 -4.37
C PHE A 79 -14.50 1.47 -5.42
N ASP A 80 -15.65 2.13 -5.58
CA ASP A 80 -15.82 3.24 -6.51
C ASP A 80 -15.24 4.57 -6.00
N ASN A 81 -15.03 4.69 -4.68
CA ASN A 81 -14.47 5.88 -4.03
C ASN A 81 -12.98 5.72 -3.68
N HIS A 82 -12.56 4.49 -3.41
CA HIS A 82 -11.14 4.15 -3.28
C HIS A 82 -10.89 2.72 -3.77
N THR A 83 -9.74 2.48 -4.38
CA THR A 83 -9.26 1.12 -4.64
C THR A 83 -7.78 1.06 -4.33
N VAL A 84 -7.38 0.05 -3.55
CA VAL A 84 -6.05 -0.05 -2.96
C VAL A 84 -5.55 -1.48 -3.05
N ARG A 85 -4.25 -1.65 -3.29
CA ARG A 85 -3.50 -2.89 -3.09
C ARG A 85 -2.28 -2.56 -2.26
N VAL A 86 -2.06 -3.35 -1.22
CA VAL A 86 -0.99 -3.13 -0.24
C VAL A 86 -0.36 -4.48 0.09
N SER A 87 0.94 -4.63 -0.18
CA SER A 87 1.73 -5.74 0.33
C SER A 87 2.19 -5.41 1.76
N GLY A 88 1.24 -5.43 2.70
CA GLY A 88 1.45 -4.98 4.08
C GLY A 88 0.17 -4.93 4.89
N TYR A 89 0.06 -3.94 5.75
CA TYR A 89 -1.05 -3.76 6.67
C TYR A 89 -2.12 -2.84 6.09
N ILE A 90 -3.38 -3.28 6.17
CA ILE A 90 -4.54 -2.52 5.74
C ILE A 90 -5.65 -2.61 6.77
N ARG A 91 -6.19 -1.45 7.16
CA ARG A 91 -7.37 -1.34 8.01
C ARG A 91 -8.27 -0.22 7.53
N PHE A 92 -9.51 -0.55 7.27
CA PHE A 92 -10.53 0.43 6.92
C PHE A 92 -11.31 0.84 8.17
N ARG A 93 -11.66 2.13 8.26
CA ARG A 93 -12.51 2.70 9.30
C ARG A 93 -12.04 2.43 10.74
N LYS A 94 -10.75 2.20 10.93
CA LYS A 94 -10.14 1.95 12.25
C LYS A 94 -9.94 3.29 12.94
N HIS A 95 -10.61 3.48 14.08
CA HIS A 95 -10.54 4.70 14.89
C HIS A 95 -10.74 6.00 14.08
N GLY A 96 -11.71 5.99 13.17
CA GLY A 96 -12.11 7.18 12.40
C GLY A 96 -11.32 7.43 11.12
N ARG A 97 -10.47 6.50 10.67
CA ARG A 97 -9.68 6.65 9.42
C ARG A 97 -9.43 5.33 8.70
N ASN A 98 -9.09 5.43 7.42
CA ASN A 98 -8.52 4.33 6.65
C ASN A 98 -6.99 4.41 6.74
N ILE A 99 -6.33 3.26 6.94
CA ILE A 99 -4.90 3.15 7.22
C ILE A 99 -4.30 2.11 6.27
N LEU A 100 -3.29 2.53 5.51
CA LEU A 100 -2.48 1.66 4.66
C LEU A 100 -1.03 1.79 5.13
N VAL A 101 -0.37 0.66 5.40
CA VAL A 101 1.06 0.62 5.72
C VAL A 101 1.70 -0.46 4.88
N ALA A 102 2.75 -0.13 4.15
CA ALA A 102 3.59 -1.12 3.47
C ALA A 102 5.04 -0.96 3.88
N SER A 103 5.78 -2.06 3.75
CA SER A 103 7.22 -2.05 3.98
C SER A 103 7.95 -2.99 3.03
N VAL A 104 9.16 -2.60 2.65
CA VAL A 104 10.07 -3.38 1.82
C VAL A 104 11.43 -3.36 2.48
N ASP A 105 12.19 -4.42 2.31
CA ASP A 105 13.60 -4.41 2.70
C ASP A 105 14.34 -3.31 1.93
N HIS A 106 15.13 -2.49 2.62
CA HIS A 106 15.87 -1.37 2.02
C HIS A 106 16.78 -1.80 0.87
N ARG A 107 17.23 -3.05 0.85
CA ARG A 107 18.10 -3.64 -0.18
C ARG A 107 17.37 -4.01 -1.47
N LYS A 108 16.04 -4.02 -1.47
CA LYS A 108 15.27 -4.33 -2.69
C LYS A 108 15.39 -3.20 -3.70
N PRO A 109 15.36 -3.51 -5.00
CA PRO A 109 15.37 -2.49 -6.04
C PRO A 109 14.22 -1.51 -5.84
N VAL A 110 14.44 -0.27 -6.26
CA VAL A 110 13.45 0.81 -6.21
C VAL A 110 12.62 0.79 -7.50
N MET A 111 11.32 1.04 -7.40
CA MET A 111 10.45 1.18 -8.57
C MET A 111 10.86 2.38 -9.44
N ASN A 112 10.75 2.26 -10.76
CA ASN A 112 10.97 3.39 -11.67
C ASN A 112 9.88 4.45 -11.48
N LEU A 113 10.22 5.54 -10.79
CA LEU A 113 9.28 6.61 -10.44
C LEU A 113 8.78 7.40 -11.65
N ALA A 114 9.59 7.53 -12.71
CA ALA A 114 9.21 8.22 -13.94
C ALA A 114 8.14 7.42 -14.70
N ARG A 115 8.33 6.10 -14.83
CA ARG A 115 7.30 5.20 -15.39
C ARG A 115 6.02 5.27 -14.57
N ALA A 116 6.11 5.15 -13.25
CA ALA A 116 4.95 5.23 -12.37
C ALA A 116 4.17 6.54 -12.54
N GLU A 117 4.88 7.67 -12.67
CA GLU A 117 4.25 8.96 -12.94
C GLU A 117 3.55 9.00 -14.30
N THR A 118 4.21 8.54 -15.35
CA THR A 118 3.64 8.49 -16.71
C THR A 118 2.37 7.66 -16.73
N GLU A 119 2.38 6.48 -16.12
CA GLU A 119 1.20 5.61 -16.02
C GLU A 119 0.05 6.29 -15.28
N MET A 120 0.33 6.88 -14.10
CA MET A 120 -0.69 7.61 -13.34
C MET A 120 -1.22 8.85 -14.08
N LYS A 121 -0.39 9.52 -14.88
CA LYS A 121 -0.80 10.70 -15.64
C LYS A 121 -1.61 10.37 -16.89
N LYS A 122 -1.33 9.22 -17.52
CA LYS A 122 -1.96 8.74 -18.77
C LYS A 122 -3.41 8.31 -18.57
N VAL A 123 -3.77 7.79 -17.41
CA VAL A 123 -5.13 7.30 -17.16
C VAL A 123 -6.16 8.44 -17.22
N SER A 124 -7.23 8.23 -17.97
CA SER A 124 -8.35 9.18 -18.03
C SER A 124 -9.15 9.17 -16.73
N MET A 125 -9.46 10.35 -16.22
CA MET A 125 -10.30 10.52 -15.02
C MET A 125 -11.80 10.63 -15.37
N THR A 126 -12.12 10.76 -16.66
CA THR A 126 -13.49 10.88 -17.17
C THR A 126 -13.77 9.88 -18.30
N TYR A 127 -15.03 9.70 -18.62
CA TYR A 127 -15.49 8.98 -19.81
C TYR A 127 -16.67 9.72 -20.43
N ARG A 128 -16.79 9.61 -21.76
CA ARG A 128 -17.82 10.29 -22.53
C ARG A 128 -19.00 9.34 -22.76
N VAL A 129 -20.21 9.83 -22.54
CA VAL A 129 -21.47 9.11 -22.80
C VAL A 129 -22.36 9.99 -23.65
N GLY A 130 -23.14 9.38 -24.54
CA GLY A 130 -24.10 10.07 -25.39
C GLY A 130 -23.96 9.68 -26.85
N ASN A 131 -24.80 10.28 -27.68
CA ASN A 131 -24.83 10.07 -29.12
C ASN A 131 -25.07 11.39 -29.86
N TRP A 132 -25.02 11.34 -31.18
CA TRP A 132 -25.16 12.53 -32.01
C TRP A 132 -26.52 13.23 -31.90
N PHE A 133 -27.57 12.51 -31.46
CA PHE A 133 -28.91 13.06 -31.28
C PHE A 133 -29.11 13.77 -29.92
N THR A 134 -28.42 13.32 -28.87
CA THR A 134 -28.65 13.78 -27.48
C THR A 134 -27.49 14.59 -26.90
N GLY A 135 -26.44 14.81 -27.69
CA GLY A 135 -25.20 15.43 -27.26
C GLY A 135 -24.31 14.48 -26.45
N TYR A 136 -23.12 14.94 -26.13
CA TYR A 136 -22.13 14.17 -25.39
C TYR A 136 -21.85 14.79 -24.02
N TRP A 137 -21.75 13.96 -23.00
CA TRP A 137 -21.54 14.35 -21.61
C TRP A 137 -20.31 13.64 -21.05
N ASN A 138 -19.54 14.33 -20.21
CA ASN A 138 -18.37 13.77 -19.54
C ASN A 138 -18.71 13.42 -18.09
N TYR A 139 -18.54 12.15 -17.75
CA TYR A 139 -18.76 11.63 -16.40
C TYR A 139 -17.43 11.27 -15.74
N ARG A 140 -17.35 11.41 -14.41
CA ARG A 140 -16.16 11.00 -13.64
C ARG A 140 -16.06 9.48 -13.62
N GLN A 141 -14.87 8.94 -13.83
CA GLN A 141 -14.61 7.52 -13.66
C GLN A 141 -14.64 7.12 -12.18
N LYS A 142 -15.01 5.87 -11.93
CA LYS A 142 -14.95 5.23 -10.61
C LYS A 142 -13.51 4.83 -10.28
N ALA A 143 -13.12 4.89 -9.00
CA ALA A 143 -11.76 4.57 -8.56
C ALA A 143 -11.28 3.20 -9.04
N ARG A 144 -12.16 2.19 -9.01
CA ARG A 144 -11.88 0.85 -9.53
C ARG A 144 -11.46 0.83 -11.00
N LYS A 145 -12.16 1.57 -11.87
CA LYS A 145 -11.86 1.60 -13.31
C LYS A 145 -10.49 2.24 -13.57
N ILE A 146 -10.19 3.34 -12.89
CA ILE A 146 -8.87 3.98 -12.93
C ILE A 146 -7.81 3.00 -12.43
N TYR A 147 -8.05 2.39 -11.28
CA TYR A 147 -7.12 1.43 -10.68
C TYR A 147 -6.82 0.25 -11.61
N ASP A 148 -7.84 -0.35 -12.24
CA ASP A 148 -7.69 -1.48 -13.14
C ASP A 148 -6.84 -1.12 -14.37
N SER A 149 -6.95 0.12 -14.87
CA SER A 149 -6.21 0.61 -16.04
C SER A 149 -4.74 0.95 -15.80
N LEU A 150 -4.29 1.06 -14.55
CA LEU A 150 -2.89 1.35 -14.23
C LEU A 150 -2.00 0.13 -14.50
N ASP A 151 -0.82 0.33 -15.07
CA ASP A 151 0.25 -0.65 -14.97
C ASP A 151 0.85 -0.61 -13.55
N LYS A 152 0.77 -1.75 -12.86
CA LYS A 152 1.10 -1.90 -11.44
C LYS A 152 2.38 -2.71 -11.23
N THR A 153 3.17 -2.90 -12.28
CA THR A 153 4.39 -3.71 -12.29
C THR A 153 5.44 -3.10 -11.37
N GLY A 154 5.99 -3.91 -10.45
CA GLY A 154 7.02 -3.49 -9.50
C GLY A 154 6.50 -2.68 -8.29
N ALA A 155 5.21 -2.34 -8.24
CA ALA A 155 4.64 -1.60 -7.12
C ALA A 155 4.15 -2.53 -6.00
N SER A 156 4.70 -2.36 -4.80
CA SER A 156 4.27 -3.04 -3.56
C SER A 156 3.04 -2.40 -2.92
N LEU A 157 2.76 -1.13 -3.22
CA LEU A 157 1.52 -0.46 -2.88
C LEU A 157 1.03 0.35 -4.09
N VAL A 158 -0.25 0.22 -4.40
CA VAL A 158 -0.95 1.05 -5.39
C VAL A 158 -2.26 1.51 -4.79
N SER A 159 -2.58 2.79 -4.92
CA SER A 159 -3.87 3.31 -4.47
C SER A 159 -4.43 4.38 -5.42
N VAL A 160 -5.76 4.37 -5.52
CA VAL A 160 -6.57 5.43 -6.13
C VAL A 160 -7.58 5.84 -5.07
N ILE A 161 -7.47 7.05 -4.54
CA ILE A 161 -8.28 7.52 -3.40
C ILE A 161 -8.89 8.87 -3.78
N ARG A 162 -10.19 9.11 -3.52
CA ARG A 162 -10.78 10.43 -3.80
C ARG A 162 -10.03 11.56 -3.09
N CYS A 163 -9.85 12.68 -3.78
CA CYS A 163 -9.14 13.84 -3.25
C CYS A 163 -9.78 14.44 -1.99
N ASN A 164 -11.11 14.41 -1.89
CA ASN A 164 -11.85 14.89 -0.72
C ASN A 164 -11.74 13.97 0.50
N ALA A 165 -10.97 12.87 0.42
CA ALA A 165 -10.70 12.02 1.57
C ALA A 165 -9.55 12.55 2.45
N HIS A 166 -8.99 13.73 2.17
CA HIS A 166 -7.92 14.37 2.96
C HIS A 166 -6.74 13.42 3.21
N VAL A 167 -6.18 12.90 2.12
CA VAL A 167 -5.11 11.91 2.14
C VAL A 167 -3.81 12.52 2.64
N ALA A 168 -3.22 11.88 3.65
CA ALA A 168 -1.87 12.13 4.14
C ALA A 168 -0.97 10.94 3.83
N VAL A 169 0.25 11.22 3.36
CA VAL A 169 1.26 10.20 3.03
C VAL A 169 2.57 10.58 3.68
N HIS A 170 3.17 9.63 4.39
CA HIS A 170 4.57 9.70 4.83
C HIS A 170 5.30 8.45 4.39
N ALA A 171 6.44 8.62 3.71
CA ALA A 171 7.20 7.52 3.17
C ALA A 171 8.68 7.91 2.98
N HIS A 172 9.51 6.91 2.74
CA HIS A 172 10.84 7.14 2.16
C HIS A 172 10.65 7.63 0.71
N SER A 173 11.03 8.87 0.44
CA SER A 173 10.73 9.59 -0.80
C SER A 173 11.26 8.91 -2.06
N ASN A 174 12.42 8.25 -1.96
CA ASN A 174 13.03 7.54 -3.08
C ASN A 174 12.20 6.36 -3.62
N ARG A 175 11.19 5.88 -2.88
CA ARG A 175 10.31 4.76 -3.30
C ARG A 175 8.89 5.19 -3.64
N LEU A 176 8.54 6.45 -3.40
CA LEU A 176 7.17 6.95 -3.50
C LEU A 176 7.00 7.81 -4.76
N LYS A 177 5.96 7.51 -5.53
CA LYS A 177 5.39 8.48 -6.46
C LYS A 177 3.90 8.63 -6.25
N TYR A 178 3.43 9.87 -6.31
CA TYR A 178 2.01 10.17 -6.31
C TYR A 178 1.67 11.25 -7.33
N VAL A 179 0.44 11.22 -7.83
CA VAL A 179 -0.13 12.23 -8.72
C VAL A 179 -1.45 12.70 -8.10
N LYS A 180 -1.55 14.01 -7.85
CA LYS A 180 -2.78 14.64 -7.38
C LYS A 180 -3.58 15.14 -8.58
N ARG A 181 -4.78 14.62 -8.81
CA ARG A 181 -5.78 15.17 -9.76
C ARG A 181 -6.91 15.84 -8.98
N CYS A 182 -6.53 16.65 -8.00
CA CYS A 182 -7.43 17.28 -7.05
C CYS A 182 -7.85 18.69 -7.51
N PRO A 183 -9.01 19.20 -7.07
CA PRO A 183 -9.95 18.61 -6.09
C PRO A 183 -10.92 17.58 -6.69
N ASP A 184 -11.05 17.52 -8.01
CA ASP A 184 -12.22 16.88 -8.64
C ASP A 184 -12.16 15.36 -8.79
N TYR A 185 -10.96 14.78 -8.72
CA TYR A 185 -10.76 13.37 -9.03
C TYR A 185 -10.07 12.63 -7.89
N TYR A 186 -8.87 12.14 -8.14
CA TYR A 186 -8.21 11.15 -7.31
C TYR A 186 -6.77 11.55 -6.99
N PHE A 187 -6.35 11.08 -5.82
CA PHE A 187 -4.98 10.99 -5.36
C PHE A 187 -4.48 9.59 -5.69
N LEU A 188 -3.56 9.50 -6.65
CA LEU A 188 -2.97 8.23 -7.08
C LEU A 188 -1.61 8.06 -6.42
N VAL A 189 -1.32 6.86 -5.93
CA VAL A 189 -0.03 6.51 -5.32
C VAL A 189 0.47 5.20 -5.89
N MET A 190 1.75 5.15 -6.20
CA MET A 190 2.52 3.93 -6.41
C MET A 190 3.76 3.96 -5.53
N TRP A 191 4.09 2.82 -4.95
CA TRP A 191 5.25 2.67 -4.09
C TRP A 191 5.87 1.29 -4.24
N GLY A 192 7.20 1.22 -4.40
CA GLY A 192 7.98 0.00 -4.60
C GLY A 192 9.46 0.22 -4.41
#